data_AF-A0A660UB94-F1
#
_entry.id   AF-A0A660UB94-F1
#
_cell.length_a   1.000
_cell.length_b   1.000
_cell.length_c   1.000
_cell.angle_alpha   90.00
_cell.angle_beta   90.00
_cell.angle_gamma   90.00
#
_symmetry.space_group_name_H-M   'P 1'
#
loop_
_entity.id
_entity.type
_entity.pdbx_description
1 polymer ?
#
loop_
_entity_poly.entity_id
_entity_poly.type
_entity_poly.pdbx_seq_one_letter_code
_entity_poly.pdbx_strand_id
1 'polypeptide(L)'
;MPAVRKNVSILRRKIDFLRVVSLGCGVGVNSLAGRLDNVFVFPGVDTKFFGATVESGVLIEMCEGCGKCILNITGGICPIARCSKSLLNGPCGGSKDGKCEISPDVECGWSLIVERMKKLGTLHLLEETVPPRDWPYSHHGGPRRVIHGV
;
A
#
# COMPACT_ATOMS: atom_id res chain seq x y z
N MET A 1 6.45 -4.50 -23.03
CA MET A 1 7.64 -4.82 -22.21
C MET A 1 7.45 -6.20 -21.60
N PRO A 2 8.27 -7.20 -21.98
CA PRO A 2 8.11 -8.58 -21.51
C PRO A 2 8.47 -8.63 -20.03
N ALA A 3 7.53 -9.11 -19.23
CA ALA A 3 7.67 -9.30 -17.80
C ALA A 3 8.88 -10.17 -17.46
N VAL A 4 9.45 -9.90 -16.30
CA VAL A 4 10.52 -10.63 -15.62
C VAL A 4 10.14 -12.10 -15.43
N ARG A 5 10.21 -12.91 -16.48
CA ARG A 5 10.30 -14.38 -16.41
C ARG A 5 11.77 -14.75 -16.24
N LYS A 6 12.37 -14.40 -15.10
CA LYS A 6 13.66 -14.99 -14.72
C LYS A 6 13.39 -16.39 -14.16
N ASN A 7 13.55 -17.38 -15.03
CA ASN A 7 13.88 -18.78 -14.77
C ASN A 7 13.67 -19.31 -13.33
N VAL A 8 12.41 -19.54 -12.94
CA VAL A 8 12.10 -20.39 -11.76
C VAL A 8 12.48 -21.86 -12.04
N SER A 9 12.70 -22.23 -13.31
CA SER A 9 13.18 -23.56 -13.71
C SER A 9 14.57 -23.90 -13.16
N ILE A 10 15.41 -22.93 -12.80
CA ILE A 10 16.73 -23.16 -12.18
C ILE A 10 16.61 -23.64 -10.72
N LEU A 11 15.50 -23.32 -10.04
CA LEU A 11 15.24 -23.79 -8.67
C LEU A 11 14.69 -25.23 -8.63
N ARG A 12 14.48 -25.90 -9.77
CA ARG A 12 14.11 -27.32 -9.85
C ARG A 12 15.28 -28.29 -9.63
N ARG A 13 16.39 -27.86 -9.04
CA ARG A 13 17.29 -28.81 -8.38
C ARG A 13 16.55 -29.30 -7.14
N LYS A 14 16.33 -30.62 -7.03
CA LYS A 14 15.85 -31.26 -5.79
C LYS A 14 16.80 -30.84 -4.67
N ILE A 15 16.39 -29.83 -3.90
CA ILE A 15 17.02 -29.47 -2.64
C ILE A 15 15.94 -29.80 -1.61
N ASP A 16 16.18 -30.86 -0.84
CA ASP A 16 15.27 -31.32 0.22
C ASP A 16 15.37 -30.36 1.41
N PHE A 17 14.63 -29.25 1.35
CA PHE A 17 14.49 -28.36 2.50
C PHE A 17 13.52 -28.97 3.51
N LEU A 18 13.97 -29.14 4.76
CA LEU A 18 13.07 -29.51 5.86
C LEU A 18 12.04 -28.39 6.14
N ARG A 19 12.47 -27.12 5.99
CA ARG A 19 11.70 -25.90 6.28
C ARG A 19 12.19 -24.74 5.41
N VAL A 20 11.30 -23.80 5.11
CA VAL A 20 11.60 -22.56 4.36
C VAL A 20 11.22 -21.36 5.21
N VAL A 21 12.04 -20.30 5.20
CA VAL A 21 11.71 -19.00 5.80
C VAL A 21 11.57 -17.98 4.67
N SER A 22 10.42 -17.31 4.61
CA SER A 22 10.16 -16.25 3.63
C SER A 22 10.41 -14.88 4.25
N LEU A 23 11.34 -14.12 3.67
CA LEU A 23 11.56 -12.70 4.00
C LEU A 23 10.69 -11.75 3.16
N GLY A 24 9.81 -12.28 2.32
CA GLY A 24 8.77 -11.50 1.65
C GLY A 24 7.59 -11.18 2.58
N CYS A 25 6.66 -10.35 2.10
CA CYS A 25 5.40 -10.13 2.80
C CYS A 25 4.56 -11.41 2.89
N GLY A 26 3.41 -11.35 3.56
CA GLY A 26 2.51 -12.49 3.75
C GLY A 26 2.04 -13.11 2.44
N VAL A 27 1.97 -12.33 1.35
CA VAL A 27 1.72 -12.87 0.00
C VAL A 27 2.81 -13.83 -0.45
N GLY A 28 4.08 -13.52 -0.13
CA GLY A 28 5.22 -14.40 -0.39
C GLY A 28 5.14 -15.72 0.38
N VAL A 29 4.78 -15.65 1.67
CA VAL A 29 4.56 -16.84 2.51
C VAL A 29 3.45 -17.71 1.92
N ASN A 30 2.27 -17.13 1.64
CA ASN A 30 1.13 -17.83 1.03
C ASN A 30 1.49 -18.46 -0.32
N SER A 31 2.23 -17.71 -1.14
CA SER A 31 2.66 -18.13 -2.48
C SER A 31 3.65 -19.28 -2.48
N LEU A 32 4.51 -19.35 -1.46
CA LEU A 32 5.46 -20.44 -1.28
C LEU A 32 4.78 -21.66 -0.67
N ALA A 33 3.95 -21.47 0.36
CA ALA A 33 3.18 -22.53 0.99
C ALA A 33 2.29 -23.26 -0.01
N GLY A 34 1.58 -22.53 -0.87
CA GLY A 34 0.73 -23.13 -1.92
C GLY A 34 1.47 -23.74 -3.12
N ARG A 35 2.81 -23.65 -3.17
CA ARG A 35 3.64 -24.30 -4.20
C ARG A 35 4.49 -25.45 -3.66
N LEU A 36 4.69 -25.48 -2.34
CA LEU A 36 5.55 -26.43 -1.64
C LEU A 36 4.68 -27.23 -0.66
N ASP A 37 3.79 -28.06 -1.19
CA ASP A 37 2.69 -28.70 -0.46
C ASP A 37 3.14 -29.48 0.81
N ASN A 38 4.39 -29.95 0.84
CA ASN A 38 4.96 -30.74 1.95
C ASN A 38 6.06 -30.01 2.74
N VAL A 39 6.23 -28.70 2.54
CA VAL A 39 7.28 -27.91 3.22
C VAL A 39 6.65 -26.83 4.08
N PHE A 40 7.03 -26.78 5.35
CA PHE A 40 6.57 -25.72 6.25
C PHE A 40 7.27 -24.40 5.89
N VAL A 41 6.47 -23.37 5.58
CA VAL A 41 6.96 -22.03 5.26
C VAL A 41 6.70 -21.09 6.44
N PHE A 42 7.76 -20.57 7.04
CA PHE A 42 7.70 -19.61 8.13
C PHE A 42 7.77 -18.17 7.59
N PRO A 43 7.01 -17.22 8.17
CA PRO A 43 7.26 -15.82 7.97
C PRO A 43 8.57 -15.43 8.68
N GLY A 44 9.47 -14.75 7.99
CA GLY A 44 10.64 -14.11 8.60
C GLY A 44 10.45 -12.61 8.88
N VAL A 45 9.35 -12.03 8.40
CA VAL A 45 8.97 -10.63 8.63
C VAL A 45 7.45 -10.50 8.81
N ASP A 46 7.04 -9.50 9.58
CA ASP A 46 5.63 -9.10 9.66
C ASP A 46 5.27 -8.20 8.47
N THR A 47 4.15 -8.48 7.82
CA THR A 47 3.58 -7.53 6.86
C THR A 47 2.82 -6.45 7.63
N LYS A 48 3.33 -5.23 7.61
CA LYS A 48 2.69 -4.09 8.30
C LYS A 48 1.84 -3.24 7.37
N PHE A 49 2.29 -2.96 6.15
CA PHE A 49 1.62 -2.02 5.24
C PHE A 49 2.04 -2.19 3.77
N PHE A 50 1.30 -1.57 2.84
CA PHE A 50 1.74 -1.40 1.45
C PHE A 50 2.53 -0.10 1.29
N GLY A 51 3.85 -0.24 1.24
CA GLY A 51 4.76 0.89 1.26
C GLY A 51 5.83 0.84 0.19
N ALA A 52 6.65 1.89 0.21
CA ALA A 52 7.84 2.01 -0.61
C ALA A 52 9.03 2.40 0.27
N THR A 53 10.21 1.96 -0.14
CA THR A 53 11.48 2.37 0.46
C THR A 53 11.79 3.80 0.05
N VAL A 54 11.97 4.69 1.03
CA VAL A 54 12.38 6.08 0.80
C VAL A 54 13.87 6.29 1.06
N GLU A 55 14.46 5.47 1.92
CA GLU A 55 15.89 5.35 2.15
C GLU A 55 16.19 3.94 2.66
N SER A 56 17.47 3.56 2.69
CA SER A 56 17.86 2.20 3.08
C SER A 56 17.35 1.87 4.49
N GLY A 57 16.49 0.86 4.59
CA GLY A 57 15.90 0.42 5.86
C GLY A 57 14.67 1.21 6.30
N VAL A 58 14.26 2.27 5.58
CA VAL A 58 13.07 3.05 5.92
C VAL A 58 12.03 2.91 4.84
N LEU A 59 10.91 2.33 5.26
CA LEU A 59 9.72 2.14 4.44
C LEU A 59 8.63 3.03 4.99
N ILE A 60 7.91 3.69 4.09
CA ILE A 60 6.72 4.44 4.46
C ILE A 60 5.50 3.85 3.78
N GLU A 61 4.40 3.85 4.49
CA GLU A 61 3.11 3.43 3.96
C GLU A 61 2.62 4.43 2.92
N MET A 62 2.20 3.91 1.76
CA MET A 62 1.78 4.70 0.60
C MET A 62 0.36 4.35 0.14
N CYS A 63 -0.14 3.16 0.48
CA CYS A 63 -1.41 2.67 -0.03
C CYS A 63 -2.14 1.82 1.02
N GLU A 64 -3.44 2.04 1.16
CA GLU A 64 -4.32 1.21 1.99
C GLU A 64 -4.78 -0.06 1.23
N GLY A 65 -4.70 -0.03 -0.10
CA GLY A 65 -5.28 -1.08 -0.94
C GLY A 65 -6.81 -1.10 -0.83
N CYS A 66 -7.48 0.04 -0.88
CA CYS A 66 -8.95 0.13 -0.75
C CYS A 66 -9.75 -0.25 -2.01
N GLY A 67 -9.09 -0.46 -3.17
CA GLY A 67 -9.73 -0.92 -4.42
C GLY A 67 -10.41 0.15 -5.28
N LYS A 68 -10.63 1.37 -4.77
CA LYS A 68 -11.21 2.51 -5.51
C LYS A 68 -10.23 3.67 -5.49
N CYS A 69 -9.26 3.75 -6.41
CA CYS A 69 -8.17 4.74 -6.34
C CYS A 69 -8.66 6.18 -6.55
N ILE A 70 -8.09 7.15 -5.82
CA ILE A 70 -8.38 8.59 -5.98
C ILE A 70 -7.12 9.45 -6.09
N LEU A 71 -5.96 8.82 -6.34
CA LEU A 71 -4.68 9.53 -6.35
C LEU A 71 -4.58 10.59 -7.46
N ASN A 72 -5.40 10.45 -8.51
CA ASN A 72 -5.52 11.42 -9.59
C ASN A 72 -6.04 12.79 -9.10
N ILE A 73 -6.89 12.82 -8.07
CA ILE A 73 -7.44 14.06 -7.49
C ILE A 73 -6.73 14.51 -6.21
N THR A 74 -5.79 13.73 -5.69
CA THR A 74 -5.00 14.08 -4.48
C THR A 74 -3.50 14.24 -4.76
N GLY A 75 -3.14 14.48 -6.02
CA GLY A 75 -1.75 14.78 -6.40
C GLY A 75 -0.78 13.61 -6.20
N GLY A 76 -1.28 12.36 -6.23
CA GLY A 76 -0.47 11.16 -6.02
C GLY A 76 -0.31 10.72 -4.57
N ILE A 77 -0.90 11.44 -3.60
CA ILE A 77 -0.76 11.14 -2.17
C ILE A 77 -2.05 10.52 -1.65
N CYS A 78 -1.97 9.32 -1.06
CA CYS A 78 -3.15 8.59 -0.59
C CYS A 78 -3.72 9.23 0.70
N PRO A 79 -4.93 9.81 0.69
CA PRO A 79 -5.47 10.45 1.89
C PRO A 79 -5.95 9.44 2.95
N ILE A 80 -6.10 8.15 2.59
CA ILE A 80 -6.47 7.11 3.55
C ILE A 80 -5.23 6.65 4.33
N ALA A 81 -4.15 6.34 3.61
CA ALA A 81 -2.93 5.79 4.17
C ALA A 81 -2.00 6.86 4.77
N ARG A 82 -1.97 8.06 4.19
CA ARG A 82 -1.06 9.14 4.60
C ARG A 82 -1.65 10.09 5.64
N CYS A 83 -2.95 9.97 5.93
CA CYS A 83 -3.59 10.74 6.98
C CYS A 83 -3.90 9.81 8.16
N SER A 84 -3.47 10.19 9.37
CA SER A 84 -3.74 9.43 10.60
C SER A 84 -5.23 9.27 10.93
N LYS A 85 -6.11 10.05 10.28
CA LYS A 85 -7.57 9.98 10.42
C LYS A 85 -8.26 9.43 9.17
N SER A 86 -7.48 9.07 8.14
CA SER A 86 -7.98 8.54 6.86
C SER A 86 -9.08 9.38 6.19
N LEU A 87 -9.02 10.71 6.34
CA LEU A 87 -10.05 11.63 5.85
C LEU A 87 -10.00 11.80 4.33
N LEU A 88 -11.16 11.75 3.68
CA LEU A 88 -11.29 11.84 2.22
C LEU A 88 -11.49 13.25 1.68
N ASN A 89 -12.13 14.13 2.46
CA ASN A 89 -12.58 15.45 2.00
C ASN A 89 -11.92 16.57 2.81
N GLY A 90 -10.59 16.63 2.72
CA GLY A 90 -9.82 17.78 3.22
C GLY A 90 -9.22 17.62 4.63
N PRO A 91 -8.48 18.65 5.05
CA PRO A 91 -7.79 18.67 6.34
C PRO A 91 -8.78 18.72 7.51
N CYS A 92 -8.42 18.07 8.63
CA CYS A 92 -9.19 18.10 9.87
C CYS A 92 -9.02 19.38 10.71
N GLY A 93 -8.20 20.34 10.26
CA GLY A 93 -7.85 21.54 11.03
C GLY A 93 -6.77 21.34 12.11
N GLY A 94 -6.41 20.11 12.47
CA GLY A 94 -5.38 19.86 13.49
C GLY A 94 -3.94 19.84 12.99
N SER A 95 -3.68 20.22 11.74
CA SER A 95 -2.29 20.36 11.29
C SER A 95 -1.68 21.65 11.82
N LYS A 96 -0.44 21.58 12.29
CA LYS A 96 0.38 22.74 12.61
C LYS A 96 1.74 22.60 11.92
N ASP A 97 2.16 23.65 11.19
CA ASP A 97 3.44 23.70 10.49
C ASP A 97 3.71 22.47 9.58
N GLY A 98 2.65 21.97 8.92
CA GLY A 98 2.72 20.77 8.06
C GLY A 98 2.68 19.44 8.81
N LYS A 99 2.77 19.44 10.15
CA LYS A 99 2.72 18.24 11.00
C LYS A 99 1.31 17.88 11.42
N CYS A 100 1.07 16.62 11.74
CA CYS A 100 -0.19 16.10 12.24
C CYS A 100 -0.32 16.31 13.76
N GLU A 101 -1.54 16.51 14.26
CA GLU A 101 -1.80 16.68 15.71
C GLU A 101 -1.37 15.48 16.57
N ILE A 102 -1.25 14.29 15.98
CA ILE A 102 -0.94 13.08 16.75
C ILE A 102 0.52 13.04 17.21
N SER A 103 1.42 13.75 16.52
CA SER A 103 2.84 13.86 16.86
C SER A 103 3.54 14.85 15.94
N PRO A 104 4.50 15.65 16.45
CA PRO A 104 5.35 16.52 15.63
C PRO A 104 6.23 15.77 14.61
N ASP A 105 6.43 14.45 14.79
CA ASP A 105 7.21 13.61 13.88
C ASP A 105 6.40 13.10 12.68
N VAL A 106 5.07 13.27 12.71
CA VAL A 106 4.18 12.75 11.69
C VAL A 106 3.79 13.87 10.72
N GLU A 107 4.17 13.70 9.46
CA GLU A 107 3.71 14.59 8.38
C GLU A 107 2.18 14.52 8.23
N CYS A 108 1.53 15.69 8.11
CA CYS A 108 0.10 15.71 7.83
C CYS A 108 -0.15 15.35 6.36
N GLY A 109 -0.81 14.22 6.11
CA GLY A 109 -1.17 13.79 4.75
C GLY A 109 -1.89 14.87 3.94
N TRP A 110 -2.78 15.65 4.54
CA TRP A 110 -3.51 16.72 3.85
C TRP A 110 -2.66 17.95 3.56
N SER A 111 -1.73 18.31 4.46
CA SER A 111 -0.74 19.35 4.16
C SER A 111 0.15 18.95 2.99
N LEU A 112 0.59 17.68 2.94
CA LEU A 112 1.33 17.15 1.79
C LEU A 112 0.52 17.20 0.49
N ILE A 113 -0.76 16.80 0.53
CA ILE A 113 -1.67 16.85 -0.63
C ILE A 113 -1.80 18.29 -1.14
N VAL A 114 -2.14 19.24 -0.26
CA VAL A 114 -2.35 20.65 -0.63
C VAL A 114 -1.09 21.26 -1.24
N GLU A 115 0.07 21.06 -0.62
CA GLU A 115 1.35 21.58 -1.13
C GLU A 115 1.74 20.94 -2.47
N ARG A 116 1.46 19.65 -2.65
CA ARG A 116 1.67 18.97 -3.93
C ARG A 116 0.74 19.50 -5.02
N MET A 117 -0.53 19.71 -4.71
CA MET A 117 -1.55 20.20 -5.63
C MET A 117 -1.32 21.67 -6.02
N LYS A 118 -0.83 22.51 -5.09
CA LYS A 118 -0.33 23.86 -5.39
C LYS A 118 0.75 23.83 -6.45
N LYS A 119 1.77 22.98 -6.27
CA LYS A 119 2.89 22.82 -7.23
C LYS A 119 2.44 22.32 -8.60
N LEU A 120 1.36 21.54 -8.65
CA LEU A 120 0.78 21.03 -9.89
C LEU A 120 -0.20 22.01 -10.56
N GLY A 121 -0.60 23.08 -9.88
CA GLY A 121 -1.64 24.01 -10.38
C GLY A 121 -3.05 23.42 -10.38
N THR A 122 -3.29 22.35 -9.62
CA THR A 122 -4.55 21.56 -9.64
C THR A 122 -5.39 21.71 -8.36
N LEU A 123 -5.15 22.75 -7.56
CA LEU A 123 -5.85 23.00 -6.30
C LEU A 123 -7.39 22.95 -6.41
N HIS A 124 -7.94 23.44 -7.52
CA HIS A 124 -9.38 23.44 -7.79
C HIS A 124 -10.02 22.04 -7.71
N LEU A 125 -9.27 20.96 -7.97
CA LEU A 125 -9.78 19.60 -7.84
C LEU A 125 -10.11 19.22 -6.39
N LEU A 126 -9.55 19.92 -5.40
CA LEU A 126 -9.86 19.69 -3.98
C LEU A 126 -11.14 20.39 -3.52
N GLU A 127 -11.72 21.26 -4.36
CA GLU A 127 -13.01 21.91 -4.08
C GLU A 127 -14.19 20.96 -4.32
N GLU A 128 -13.97 19.92 -5.13
CA GLU A 128 -14.96 18.88 -5.37
C GLU A 128 -15.05 17.93 -4.17
N THR A 129 -16.26 17.72 -3.67
CA THR A 129 -16.50 16.77 -2.58
C THR A 129 -16.52 15.34 -3.14
N VAL A 130 -15.65 14.49 -2.59
CA VAL A 130 -15.65 13.06 -2.90
C VAL A 130 -16.82 12.40 -2.16
N PRO A 131 -17.69 11.64 -2.86
CA PRO A 131 -18.78 10.94 -2.20
C PRO A 131 -18.23 9.91 -1.19
N PRO A 132 -19.04 9.48 -0.21
CA PRO A 132 -18.69 8.38 0.68
C PRO A 132 -18.14 7.19 -0.11
N ARG A 133 -17.04 6.62 0.38
CA ARG A 133 -16.39 5.50 -0.31
C ARG A 133 -17.18 4.22 -0.07
N ASP A 134 -17.45 3.50 -1.14
CA ASP A 134 -17.93 2.12 -1.05
C ASP A 134 -16.77 1.20 -0.67
N TRP A 135 -16.90 0.50 0.46
CA TRP A 135 -15.89 -0.43 0.96
C TRP A 135 -16.03 -1.91 0.56
N PRO A 136 -16.99 -2.39 -0.27
CA PRO A 136 -17.07 -3.82 -0.58
C PRO A 136 -15.85 -4.31 -1.41
N TYR A 137 -15.13 -3.39 -2.07
CA TYR A 137 -13.90 -3.69 -2.82
C TYR A 137 -12.61 -3.53 -1.98
N SER A 138 -12.75 -3.18 -0.70
CA SER A 138 -11.65 -3.10 0.25
C SER A 138 -11.47 -4.41 1.01
N HIS A 139 -10.51 -4.45 1.95
CA HIS A 139 -10.37 -5.58 2.87
C HIS A 139 -11.66 -5.87 3.66
N HIS A 140 -12.43 -4.84 4.03
CA HIS A 140 -13.66 -4.99 4.83
C HIS A 140 -14.80 -5.69 4.07
N GLY A 141 -14.74 -5.75 2.74
CA GLY A 141 -15.71 -6.46 1.90
C GLY A 141 -15.45 -7.96 1.75
N GLY A 142 -14.39 -8.47 2.37
CA GLY A 142 -13.96 -9.88 2.29
C GLY A 142 -12.81 -10.13 1.31
N PRO A 143 -12.37 -11.39 1.16
CA PRO A 143 -11.25 -11.75 0.29
C PRO A 143 -11.52 -11.39 -1.17
N ARG A 144 -10.69 -10.50 -1.71
CA ARG A 144 -10.85 -9.96 -3.06
C ARG A 144 -10.28 -10.90 -4.10
N ARG A 145 -10.96 -11.02 -5.24
CA ARG A 145 -10.50 -11.80 -6.39
C ARG A 145 -10.71 -10.98 -7.67
N VAL A 146 -9.65 -10.83 -8.45
CA VAL A 146 -9.70 -10.18 -9.77
C VAL A 146 -9.28 -11.20 -10.82
N ILE A 147 -10.10 -11.37 -11.86
CA ILE A 147 -9.83 -12.23 -13.01
C ILE A 147 -9.76 -11.30 -14.22
N HIS A 148 -8.62 -11.26 -14.90
CA HIS A 148 -8.46 -10.50 -16.13
C HIS A 148 -8.52 -11.48 -17.32
N GLY A 149 -9.42 -11.25 -18.29
CA GLY A 149 -9.47 -11.99 -19.55
C GLY A 149 -10.03 -13.42 -19.44
N VAL A 150 -11.35 -13.52 -19.28
CA VAL A 150 -12.11 -14.70 -19.76
C VAL A 150 -12.50 -14.45 -21.20
#